data_AF-A0A6C7EIK7-F1
#
_entry.id   AF-A0A6C7EIK7-F1
#
_cell.length_a   1.000
_cell.length_b   1.000
_cell.length_c   1.000
_cell.angle_alpha   90.00
_cell.angle_beta   90.00
_cell.angle_gamma   90.00
#
_symmetry.space_group_name_H-M   'P 1'
#
loop_
_entity.id
_entity.type
_entity.pdbx_description
1 polymer ?
#
loop_
_entity_poly.entity_id
_entity_poly.type
_entity_poly.pdbx_seq_one_letter_code
_entity_poly.pdbx_strand_id
1 'polypeptide(L)'
;MLMLSPPARICLAIPSPSDDPLGGDGYRRRMNRMEIEIKLNRDRAWLIERLGAMSEAELSAPRTFSEHDPDSRWSFADHFVHTTLIERNWNAMFRRHVSGEDGLEPRLRGDGSPQSMDEIMASIHEWTEEWKAEHSGKPFIELVRIGQEVRADTIALLAELSDEQLESKIPGAPWADGTVGGIMAANADHGRMHYAWAEEDPVSSAD
;
A
#
# COMPACT_ATOMS: atom_id res chain seq x y z
N MET A 1 24.10 -25.05 7.08
CA MET A 1 24.46 -23.65 6.74
C MET A 1 23.15 -22.87 6.75
N LEU A 2 22.83 -22.27 7.90
CA LEU A 2 21.58 -21.54 8.12
C LEU A 2 21.73 -20.17 7.46
N MET A 3 21.19 -20.01 6.25
CA MET A 3 20.96 -18.67 5.72
C MET A 3 19.77 -18.09 6.47
N LEU A 4 20.06 -17.18 7.39
CA LEU A 4 19.08 -16.32 8.02
C LEU A 4 18.55 -15.40 6.91
N SER A 5 17.29 -15.60 6.51
CA SER A 5 16.57 -14.61 5.69
C SER A 5 16.63 -13.25 6.37
N PRO A 6 16.82 -12.15 5.62
CA PRO A 6 16.79 -10.81 6.19
C PRO A 6 15.41 -10.51 6.81
N PRO A 7 15.33 -9.66 7.84
CA PRO A 7 14.07 -9.35 8.52
C PRO A 7 13.04 -8.73 7.57
N ALA A 8 11.79 -9.16 7.72
CA ALA A 8 10.61 -8.72 6.98
C ALA A 8 10.63 -7.20 6.73
N ARG A 9 10.69 -6.79 5.46
CA ARG A 9 10.55 -5.38 5.06
C ARG A 9 9.08 -5.03 5.20
N ILE A 10 8.77 -4.39 6.31
CA ILE A 10 7.44 -4.01 6.78
C ILE A 10 6.60 -3.38 5.65
N CYS A 11 5.53 -4.06 5.20
CA CYS A 11 4.45 -3.53 4.33
C CYS A 11 3.76 -2.24 4.86
N LEU A 12 4.16 -1.74 6.02
CA LEU A 12 3.56 -0.61 6.73
C LEU A 12 4.53 0.57 6.94
N ALA A 13 5.80 0.45 6.53
CA ALA A 13 6.78 1.52 6.67
C ALA A 13 6.81 2.35 5.39
N ILE A 14 5.73 3.09 5.10
CA ILE A 14 5.85 4.21 4.17
C ILE A 14 6.65 5.27 4.91
N PRO A 15 7.90 5.56 4.49
CA PRO A 15 8.69 6.57 5.16
C PRO A 15 7.94 7.90 5.12
N SER A 16 7.88 8.58 6.27
CA SER A 16 7.49 9.99 6.31
C SER A 16 8.38 10.74 5.32
N PRO A 17 7.87 11.65 4.48
CA PRO A 17 8.71 12.36 3.51
C PRO A 17 9.79 13.13 4.28
N SER A 18 11.03 12.62 4.20
CA SER A 18 12.22 13.31 4.66
C SER A 18 12.89 14.00 3.48
N ASP A 19 13.10 15.30 3.72
CA ASP A 19 14.08 16.19 3.11
C ASP A 19 13.71 16.84 1.77
N ASP A 20 12.83 17.83 1.88
CA ASP A 20 12.85 18.99 1.00
C ASP A 20 14.12 19.82 1.31
N PRO A 21 15.01 20.13 0.34
CA PRO A 21 16.31 20.77 0.61
C PRO A 21 16.23 22.26 0.94
N LEU A 22 15.04 22.84 1.04
CA LEU A 22 14.85 24.28 1.24
C LEU A 22 14.61 24.56 2.72
N GLY A 23 15.72 24.77 3.44
CA GLY A 23 15.71 25.13 4.86
C GLY A 23 14.88 26.37 5.18
N GLY A 24 14.12 26.28 6.28
CA GLY A 24 13.39 27.39 6.88
C GLY A 24 12.40 26.93 7.94
N ASP A 25 12.78 27.14 9.21
CA ASP A 25 11.99 27.22 10.45
C ASP A 25 10.50 26.78 10.47
N GLY A 26 10.17 25.84 11.36
CA GLY A 26 9.04 26.02 12.29
C GLY A 26 7.64 25.45 11.99
N TYR A 27 7.26 25.13 10.76
CA TYR A 27 5.98 24.47 10.48
C TYR A 27 6.11 23.51 9.29
N ARG A 28 6.11 22.20 9.55
CA ARG A 28 5.86 21.21 8.51
C ARG A 28 4.42 21.42 8.05
N ARG A 29 4.22 22.12 6.93
CA ARG A 29 2.90 22.31 6.32
C ARG A 29 2.35 20.91 6.03
N ARG A 30 1.22 20.55 6.65
CA ARG A 30 0.49 19.33 6.28
C ARG A 30 0.06 19.44 4.83
N MET A 31 0.14 18.34 4.09
CA MET A 31 -0.28 18.32 2.69
C MET A 31 -1.76 18.68 2.61
N ASN A 32 -2.08 19.66 1.78
CA ASN A 32 -3.46 20.03 1.51
C ASN A 32 -4.07 19.10 0.45
N ARG A 33 -5.40 19.14 0.31
CA ARG A 33 -6.16 18.30 -0.62
C ARG A 33 -5.59 18.23 -2.04
N MET A 34 -5.23 19.39 -2.60
CA MET A 34 -4.69 19.47 -3.96
C MET A 34 -3.35 18.74 -4.06
N GLU A 35 -2.50 18.87 -3.04
CA GLU A 35 -1.21 18.17 -2.99
C GLU A 35 -1.40 16.65 -2.90
N ILE A 36 -2.37 16.19 -2.10
CA ILE A 36 -2.72 14.77 -1.99
C ILE A 36 -3.23 14.24 -3.34
N GLU A 37 -4.15 14.95 -3.99
CA GLU A 37 -4.72 14.56 -5.28
C GLU A 37 -3.66 14.49 -6.39
N ILE A 38 -2.81 15.51 -6.47
CA ILE A 38 -1.69 15.54 -7.42
C ILE A 38 -0.79 14.32 -7.20
N LYS A 39 -0.47 14.01 -5.94
CA LYS A 39 0.42 12.92 -5.59
C LYS A 39 -0.19 11.56 -5.97
N LEU A 40 -1.44 11.31 -5.59
CA LEU A 40 -2.18 10.10 -5.96
C LEU A 40 -2.13 9.89 -7.47
N ASN A 41 -2.55 10.88 -8.26
CA ASN A 41 -2.61 10.76 -9.71
C ASN A 41 -1.22 10.57 -10.35
N ARG A 42 -0.23 11.37 -9.94
CA ARG A 42 1.13 11.31 -10.48
C ARG A 42 1.77 9.95 -10.24
N ASP A 43 1.65 9.41 -9.03
CA ASP A 43 2.34 8.16 -8.69
C ASP A 43 1.68 6.94 -9.33
N ARG A 44 0.35 6.93 -9.49
CA ARG A 44 -0.33 5.87 -10.24
C ARG A 44 -0.08 5.94 -11.74
N ALA A 45 -0.06 7.14 -12.33
CA ALA A 45 0.29 7.31 -13.74
C ALA A 45 1.70 6.80 -14.01
N TRP A 46 2.67 7.19 -13.17
CA TRP A 46 4.05 6.71 -13.26
C TRP A 46 4.13 5.19 -13.18
N LEU A 47 3.44 4.56 -12.22
CA LEU A 47 3.50 3.11 -12.05
C LEU A 47 2.92 2.37 -13.25
N ILE A 48 1.78 2.81 -13.76
CA ILE A 48 1.14 2.20 -14.94
C ILE A 48 2.01 2.37 -16.18
N GLU A 49 2.64 3.54 -16.37
CA GLU A 49 3.55 3.79 -17.48
C GLU A 49 4.76 2.85 -17.45
N ARG A 50 5.39 2.70 -16.27
CA ARG A 50 6.55 1.80 -16.10
C ARG A 50 6.20 0.34 -16.37
N LEU A 51 5.12 -0.14 -15.77
CA LEU A 51 4.68 -1.52 -15.94
C LEU A 51 4.16 -1.79 -17.36
N GLY A 52 3.48 -0.82 -17.98
CA GLY A 52 2.97 -0.93 -19.34
C GLY A 52 4.04 -0.90 -20.43
N ALA A 53 5.26 -0.43 -20.10
CA ALA A 53 6.41 -0.49 -21.00
C ALA A 53 7.14 -1.85 -20.98
N MET A 54 6.87 -2.69 -19.97
CA MET A 54 7.48 -4.02 -19.85
C MET A 54 6.87 -5.00 -20.85
N SER A 55 7.65 -6.02 -21.22
CA SER A 55 7.08 -7.19 -21.89
C SER A 55 6.20 -7.99 -20.93
N GLU A 56 5.25 -8.76 -21.46
CA GLU A 56 4.41 -9.65 -20.63
C GLU A 56 5.26 -10.61 -19.78
N ALA A 57 6.31 -11.19 -20.37
CA ALA A 57 7.23 -12.08 -19.67
C ALA A 57 7.99 -11.39 -18.53
N GLU A 58 8.40 -10.13 -18.71
CA GLU A 58 9.07 -9.35 -17.67
C GLU A 58 8.12 -8.97 -16.54
N LEU A 59 6.88 -8.61 -16.89
CA LEU A 59 5.84 -8.22 -15.95
C LEU A 59 5.43 -9.40 -15.05
N SER A 60 5.39 -10.62 -15.60
CA SER A 60 5.03 -11.86 -14.90
C SER A 60 6.21 -12.60 -14.28
N ALA A 61 7.45 -12.16 -14.52
CA ALA A 61 8.63 -12.83 -13.98
C ALA A 61 8.61 -12.83 -12.45
N PRO A 62 8.99 -13.95 -11.78
CA PRO A 62 9.18 -13.98 -10.34
C PRO A 62 10.16 -12.89 -9.89
N ARG A 63 9.72 -12.02 -8.98
CA ARG A 63 10.53 -10.96 -8.37
C ARG A 63 10.81 -11.30 -6.92
N THR A 64 9.87 -11.16 -5.99
CA THR A 64 10.15 -11.41 -4.57
C THR A 64 9.58 -12.73 -4.07
N PHE A 65 10.04 -13.19 -2.91
CA PHE A 65 9.37 -14.24 -2.15
C PHE A 65 8.09 -13.70 -1.52
N SER A 66 7.11 -14.57 -1.34
CA SER A 66 5.94 -14.28 -0.50
C SER A 66 6.33 -14.36 0.99
N GLU A 67 5.73 -13.48 1.79
CA GLU A 67 5.88 -13.44 3.25
C GLU A 67 4.86 -14.35 3.98
N HIS A 68 3.99 -15.04 3.24
CA HIS A 68 3.00 -15.99 3.77
C HIS A 68 3.31 -17.44 3.33
N ASP A 69 3.31 -17.67 2.02
CA ASP A 69 3.65 -18.94 1.39
C ASP A 69 5.13 -18.92 0.90
N PRO A 70 6.03 -19.76 1.44
CA PRO A 70 7.44 -19.79 1.05
C PRO A 70 7.69 -20.31 -0.38
N ASP A 71 6.73 -21.03 -0.97
CA ASP A 71 6.83 -21.55 -2.34
C ASP A 71 6.30 -20.55 -3.37
N SER A 72 5.55 -19.55 -2.91
CA SER A 72 5.00 -18.50 -3.75
C SER A 72 6.03 -17.40 -4.07
N ARG A 73 5.95 -16.88 -5.30
CA ARG A 73 6.74 -15.74 -5.80
C ARG A 73 5.83 -14.66 -6.33
N TRP A 74 6.23 -13.42 -6.15
CA TRP A 74 5.50 -12.24 -6.57
C TRP A 74 6.19 -11.58 -7.74
N SER A 75 5.43 -11.30 -8.80
CA SER A 75 5.86 -10.55 -9.97
C SER A 75 5.61 -9.05 -9.83
N PHE A 76 6.01 -8.26 -10.81
CA PHE A 76 5.64 -6.85 -10.87
C PHE A 76 4.11 -6.65 -10.95
N ALA A 77 3.41 -7.51 -11.69
CA ALA A 77 1.94 -7.50 -11.77
C ALA A 77 1.29 -7.80 -10.40
N ASP A 78 1.83 -8.78 -9.68
CA ASP A 78 1.34 -9.17 -8.35
C ASP A 78 1.49 -8.03 -7.34
N HIS A 79 2.68 -7.41 -7.31
CA HIS A 79 2.91 -6.22 -6.48
C HIS A 79 1.98 -5.06 -6.83
N PHE A 80 1.74 -4.82 -8.12
CA PHE A 80 0.81 -3.79 -8.56
C PHE A 80 -0.61 -4.05 -8.04
N VAL A 81 -1.16 -5.26 -8.25
CA VAL A 81 -2.54 -5.57 -7.86
C VAL A 81 -2.70 -5.60 -6.33
N HIS A 82 -1.69 -6.04 -5.59
CA HIS A 82 -1.66 -5.95 -4.13
C HIS A 82 -1.89 -4.53 -3.62
N THR A 83 -1.26 -3.52 -4.24
CA THR A 83 -1.43 -2.13 -3.78
C THR A 83 -2.90 -1.67 -3.82
N THR A 84 -3.72 -2.27 -4.68
CA THR A 84 -5.14 -1.95 -4.83
C THR A 84 -5.98 -2.48 -3.68
N LEU A 85 -5.59 -3.63 -3.09
CA LEU A 85 -6.24 -4.18 -1.90
C LEU A 85 -6.06 -3.25 -0.70
N ILE A 86 -4.83 -2.83 -0.48
CA ILE A 86 -4.46 -1.96 0.65
C ILE A 86 -5.15 -0.60 0.50
N GLU A 87 -5.16 -0.03 -0.70
CA GLU A 87 -5.87 1.23 -0.98
C GLU A 87 -7.38 1.12 -0.70
N ARG A 88 -8.02 0.05 -1.16
CA ARG A 88 -9.45 -0.23 -0.86
C ARG A 88 -9.70 -0.34 0.64
N ASN A 89 -8.80 -1.01 1.37
CA ASN A 89 -8.92 -1.16 2.82
C ASN A 89 -8.81 0.17 3.55
N TRP A 90 -7.88 1.03 3.12
CA TRP A 90 -7.71 2.36 3.68
C TRP A 90 -8.93 3.25 3.40
N ASN A 91 -9.51 3.20 2.19
CA ASN A 91 -10.77 3.90 1.92
C ASN A 91 -11.89 3.47 2.89
N ALA A 92 -12.02 2.16 3.17
CA ALA A 92 -12.99 1.66 4.13
C ALA A 92 -12.71 2.15 5.56
N MET A 93 -11.45 2.14 5.98
CA MET A 93 -11.01 2.70 7.27
C MET A 93 -11.33 4.18 7.41
N PHE A 94 -11.05 4.97 6.38
CA PHE A 94 -11.36 6.40 6.38
C PHE A 94 -12.85 6.65 6.54
N ARG A 95 -13.69 5.92 5.79
CA ARG A 95 -15.15 6.03 5.87
C ARG A 95 -15.68 5.73 7.26
N ARG A 96 -15.23 4.64 7.90
CA ARG A 96 -15.60 4.32 9.30
C ARG A 96 -15.21 5.45 10.24
N HIS A 97 -13.95 5.89 10.16
CA HIS A 97 -13.45 6.97 11.03
C HIS A 97 -14.28 8.25 10.89
N VAL A 98 -14.59 8.68 9.66
CA VAL A 98 -15.34 9.92 9.44
C VAL A 98 -16.85 9.79 9.71
N SER A 99 -17.39 8.57 9.76
CA SER A 99 -18.76 8.30 10.23
C SER A 99 -18.86 8.23 11.76
N GLY A 100 -17.74 8.33 12.48
CA GLY A 100 -17.67 8.22 13.94
C GLY A 100 -17.56 6.80 14.46
N GLU A 101 -17.34 5.82 13.57
CA GLU A 101 -17.00 4.44 13.92
C GLU A 101 -15.48 4.29 14.13
N ASP A 102 -15.07 3.18 14.72
CA ASP A 102 -13.65 2.86 14.86
C ASP A 102 -13.02 2.61 13.48
N GLY A 103 -12.15 3.53 13.05
CA GLY A 103 -11.40 3.37 11.79
C GLY A 103 -10.53 2.11 11.81
N LEU A 104 -9.90 1.83 12.95
CA LEU A 104 -9.12 0.62 13.20
C LEU A 104 -9.79 -0.18 14.32
N GLU A 105 -10.50 -1.24 13.94
CA GLU A 105 -11.06 -2.16 14.91
C GLU A 105 -9.95 -2.82 15.74
N PRO A 106 -10.17 -3.02 17.06
CA PRO A 106 -9.28 -3.83 17.87
C PRO A 106 -9.13 -5.22 17.26
N ARG A 107 -7.90 -5.59 16.92
CA ARG A 107 -7.59 -6.93 16.40
C ARG A 107 -7.46 -7.89 17.58
N LEU A 108 -8.54 -8.65 17.84
CA LEU A 108 -8.66 -9.55 18.98
C LEU A 108 -8.64 -11.02 18.54
N ARG A 109 -8.11 -11.89 19.40
CA ARG A 109 -8.24 -13.34 19.29
C ARG A 109 -9.67 -13.77 19.68
N GLY A 110 -10.02 -15.04 19.43
CA GLY A 110 -11.33 -15.59 19.77
C GLY A 110 -11.68 -15.58 21.27
N ASP A 111 -10.68 -15.44 22.14
CA ASP A 111 -10.85 -15.27 23.60
C ASP A 111 -10.97 -13.79 24.04
N GLY A 112 -10.95 -12.85 23.09
CA GLY A 112 -11.02 -11.41 23.34
C GLY A 112 -9.68 -10.74 23.68
N SER A 113 -8.57 -11.46 23.73
CA SER A 113 -7.25 -10.88 23.96
C SER A 113 -6.68 -10.18 22.70
N PRO A 114 -5.87 -9.11 22.81
CA PRO A 114 -5.27 -8.45 21.64
C PRO A 114 -4.30 -9.36 20.89
N GLN A 115 -4.37 -9.36 19.55
CA GLN A 115 -3.37 -10.01 18.70
C GLN A 115 -2.00 -9.32 18.85
N SER A 116 -0.92 -10.10 18.72
CA SER A 116 0.44 -9.57 18.62
C SER A 116 0.67 -8.95 17.23
N MET A 117 1.70 -8.11 17.09
CA MET A 117 2.04 -7.59 15.77
C MET A 117 2.41 -8.69 14.78
N ASP A 118 3.08 -9.76 15.23
CA ASP A 118 3.43 -10.88 14.36
C ASP A 118 2.18 -11.61 13.83
N GLU A 119 1.17 -11.82 14.68
CA GLU A 119 -0.11 -12.40 14.27
C GLU A 119 -0.86 -11.49 13.29
N ILE A 120 -0.85 -10.17 13.54
CA ILE A 120 -1.46 -9.18 12.66
C ILE A 120 -0.77 -9.22 11.29
N MET A 121 0.56 -9.19 11.26
CA MET A 121 1.32 -9.25 10.01
C MET A 121 1.12 -10.56 9.26
N ALA A 122 1.11 -11.71 9.96
CA ALA A 122 0.82 -13.00 9.35
C ALA A 122 -0.56 -13.01 8.66
N SER A 123 -1.59 -12.46 9.33
CA SER A 123 -2.94 -12.35 8.74
C SER A 123 -3.00 -11.39 7.55
N ILE A 124 -2.20 -10.32 7.57
CA ILE A 124 -2.10 -9.38 6.43
C ILE A 124 -1.43 -10.09 5.27
N HIS A 125 -0.32 -10.80 5.49
CA HIS A 125 0.40 -11.51 4.44
C HIS A 125 -0.48 -12.58 3.80
N GLU A 126 -1.20 -13.37 4.60
CA GLU A 126 -2.20 -14.35 4.13
C GLU A 126 -3.24 -13.69 3.23
N TRP A 127 -3.90 -12.64 3.72
CA TRP A 127 -4.94 -11.94 2.96
C TRP A 127 -4.42 -11.35 1.64
N THR A 128 -3.18 -10.85 1.65
CA THR A 128 -2.57 -10.28 0.45
C THR A 128 -2.14 -11.33 -0.55
N GLU A 129 -1.78 -12.53 -0.08
CA GLU A 129 -1.49 -13.70 -0.92
C GLU A 129 -2.76 -14.22 -1.58
N GLU A 130 -3.89 -14.27 -0.86
CA GLU A 130 -5.19 -14.64 -1.42
C GLU A 130 -5.62 -13.67 -2.54
N TRP A 131 -5.50 -12.36 -2.30
CA TRP A 131 -5.82 -11.34 -3.29
C TRP A 131 -4.94 -11.42 -4.53
N LYS A 132 -3.64 -11.67 -4.33
CA LYS A 132 -2.72 -11.95 -5.42
C LYS A 132 -3.17 -13.18 -6.20
N ALA A 133 -3.45 -14.29 -5.52
CA ALA A 133 -3.86 -15.54 -6.17
C ALA A 133 -5.15 -15.37 -7.00
N GLU A 134 -6.11 -14.58 -6.53
CA GLU A 134 -7.35 -14.25 -7.28
C GLU A 134 -7.06 -13.52 -8.61
N HIS A 135 -6.00 -12.73 -8.67
CA HIS A 135 -5.70 -11.85 -9.79
C HIS A 135 -4.49 -12.28 -10.64
N SER A 136 -3.71 -13.25 -10.17
CA SER A 136 -2.51 -13.71 -10.86
C SER A 136 -2.86 -14.28 -12.24
N GLY A 137 -2.02 -13.98 -13.23
CA GLY A 137 -2.21 -14.41 -14.62
C GLY A 137 -3.27 -13.62 -15.42
N LYS A 138 -3.96 -12.64 -14.82
CA LYS A 138 -4.83 -11.73 -15.59
C LYS A 138 -4.00 -10.83 -16.51
N PRO A 139 -4.53 -10.45 -17.69
CA PRO A 139 -3.87 -9.47 -18.56
C PRO A 139 -3.64 -8.15 -17.81
N PHE A 140 -2.49 -7.49 -18.07
CA PHE A 140 -2.14 -6.25 -17.38
C PHE A 140 -3.24 -5.17 -17.45
N ILE A 141 -3.93 -5.05 -18.58
CA ILE A 141 -5.03 -4.10 -18.74
C ILE A 141 -6.20 -4.36 -17.78
N GLU A 142 -6.46 -5.63 -17.43
CA GLU A 142 -7.49 -5.99 -16.45
C GLU A 142 -7.05 -5.60 -15.04
N LEU A 143 -5.78 -5.82 -14.69
CA LEU A 143 -5.21 -5.37 -13.42
C LEU A 143 -5.28 -3.83 -13.33
N VAL A 144 -4.93 -3.12 -14.39
CA VAL A 144 -5.05 -1.66 -14.47
C VAL A 144 -6.49 -1.22 -14.24
N ARG A 145 -7.48 -1.90 -14.84
CA ARG A 145 -8.90 -1.61 -14.60
C ARG A 145 -9.27 -1.75 -13.13
N ILE A 146 -8.87 -2.85 -12.48
CA ILE A 146 -9.10 -3.08 -11.05
C ILE A 146 -8.48 -1.95 -10.21
N GLY A 147 -7.21 -1.61 -10.47
CA GLY A 147 -6.53 -0.55 -9.73
C GLY A 147 -7.11 0.85 -9.96
N GLN A 148 -7.58 1.15 -11.17
CA GLN A 148 -8.21 2.43 -11.49
C GLN A 148 -9.61 2.55 -10.87
N GLU A 149 -10.37 1.46 -10.76
CA GLU A 149 -11.65 1.45 -10.05
C GLU A 149 -11.46 1.84 -8.58
N VAL A 150 -10.47 1.23 -7.91
CA VAL A 150 -10.12 1.58 -6.53
C VAL A 150 -9.58 3.01 -6.42
N ARG A 151 -8.74 3.46 -7.37
CA ARG A 151 -8.25 4.84 -7.37
C ARG A 151 -9.37 5.85 -7.54
N ALA A 152 -10.32 5.59 -8.43
CA ALA A 152 -11.47 6.48 -8.61
C ALA A 152 -12.27 6.61 -7.31
N ASP A 153 -12.44 5.51 -6.56
CA ASP A 153 -13.05 5.52 -5.23
C ASP A 153 -12.28 6.40 -4.23
N THR A 154 -10.94 6.30 -4.22
CA THR A 154 -10.08 7.15 -3.37
C THR A 154 -10.18 8.63 -3.74
N ILE A 155 -10.22 8.97 -5.02
CA ILE A 155 -10.36 10.37 -5.48
C ILE A 155 -11.75 10.92 -5.17
N ALA A 156 -12.81 10.12 -5.34
CA ALA A 156 -14.16 10.50 -4.95
C ALA A 156 -14.24 10.76 -3.45
N LEU A 157 -13.71 9.85 -2.62
CA LEU A 157 -13.62 10.02 -1.18
C LEU A 157 -12.82 11.28 -0.81
N LEU A 158 -11.65 11.48 -1.43
CA LEU A 158 -10.86 12.70 -1.23
C LEU A 158 -11.65 13.95 -1.59
N ALA A 159 -12.56 13.94 -2.57
CA ALA A 159 -13.38 15.11 -2.89
C ALA A 159 -14.51 15.35 -1.88
N GLU A 160 -15.03 14.30 -1.24
CA GLU A 160 -16.15 14.36 -0.29
C GLU A 160 -15.74 14.84 1.11
N LEU A 161 -14.51 14.52 1.55
CA LEU A 161 -14.07 14.86 2.91
C LEU A 161 -13.90 16.37 3.11
N SER A 162 -14.17 16.91 4.29
CA SER A 162 -13.78 18.29 4.64
C SER A 162 -12.28 18.38 4.97
N ASP A 163 -11.71 19.59 5.00
CA ASP A 163 -10.32 19.77 5.40
C ASP A 163 -10.10 19.35 6.87
N GLU A 164 -11.08 19.59 7.75
CA GLU A 164 -11.04 19.12 9.13
C GLU A 164 -11.04 17.58 9.22
N GLN A 165 -11.79 16.90 8.34
CA GLN A 165 -11.78 15.44 8.27
C GLN A 165 -10.43 14.91 7.76
N LEU A 166 -9.82 15.57 6.77
CA LEU A 166 -8.47 15.23 6.30
C LEU A 166 -7.42 15.41 7.41
N GLU A 167 -7.58 16.43 8.26
CA GLU A 167 -6.67 16.70 9.38
C GLU A 167 -6.94 15.82 10.62
N SER A 168 -8.07 15.13 10.66
CA SER A 168 -8.46 14.29 11.79
C SER A 168 -7.57 13.05 11.89
N LYS A 169 -7.20 12.69 13.13
CA LYS A 169 -6.36 11.52 13.41
C LYS A 169 -7.20 10.28 13.62
N ILE A 170 -6.78 9.18 13.00
CA ILE A 170 -7.36 7.86 13.23
C ILE A 170 -6.68 7.27 14.47
N PRO A 171 -7.43 6.98 15.56
CA PRO A 171 -6.84 6.40 16.76
C PRO A 171 -6.07 5.12 16.47
N GLY A 172 -4.83 5.04 16.96
CA GLY A 172 -3.98 3.86 16.80
C GLY A 172 -3.32 3.69 15.42
N ALA A 173 -3.57 4.56 14.44
CA ALA A 173 -2.95 4.45 13.12
C ALA A 173 -1.44 4.73 13.18
N PRO A 174 -0.57 3.76 12.81
CA PRO A 174 0.88 3.93 12.87
C PRO A 174 1.47 4.58 11.60
N TRP A 175 0.64 4.84 10.58
CA TRP A 175 1.10 5.29 9.26
C TRP A 175 1.18 6.81 9.17
N ALA A 176 2.24 7.30 8.50
CA ALA A 176 2.49 8.71 8.29
C ALA A 176 2.40 9.54 9.59
N ASP A 177 1.56 10.57 9.64
CA ASP A 177 1.29 11.38 10.84
C ASP A 177 -0.01 10.97 11.57
N GLY A 178 -0.61 9.85 11.15
CA GLY A 178 -1.86 9.28 11.66
C GLY A 178 -3.12 10.01 11.22
N THR A 179 -3.02 11.05 10.39
CA THR A 179 -4.18 11.79 9.86
C THR A 179 -4.75 11.10 8.62
N VAL A 180 -6.04 11.29 8.34
CA VAL A 180 -6.66 10.76 7.11
C VAL A 180 -5.89 11.24 5.87
N GLY A 181 -5.62 12.54 5.76
CA GLY A 181 -4.89 13.12 4.63
C GLY A 181 -3.44 12.66 4.55
N GLY A 182 -2.76 12.51 5.68
CA GLY A 182 -1.38 12.00 5.73
C GLY A 182 -1.28 10.54 5.27
N ILE A 183 -2.24 9.69 5.67
CA ILE A 183 -2.29 8.29 5.25
C ILE A 183 -2.66 8.20 3.76
N MET A 184 -3.60 9.01 3.27
CA MET A 184 -3.90 9.10 1.82
C MET A 184 -2.67 9.53 1.00
N ALA A 185 -1.90 10.50 1.49
CA ALA A 185 -0.67 10.93 0.84
C ALA A 185 0.38 9.82 0.81
N ALA A 186 0.57 9.11 1.92
CA ALA A 186 1.46 7.96 2.00
C ALA A 186 1.03 6.85 1.02
N ASN A 187 -0.28 6.62 0.86
CA ASN A 187 -0.80 5.63 -0.08
C ASN A 187 -0.34 5.86 -1.51
N ALA A 188 -0.17 7.12 -1.91
CA ALA A 188 0.29 7.46 -3.25
C ALA A 188 1.71 6.90 -3.52
N ASP A 189 2.58 6.88 -2.51
CA ASP A 189 3.94 6.32 -2.61
C ASP A 189 3.99 4.80 -2.62
N HIS A 190 2.92 4.13 -2.17
CA HIS A 190 2.89 2.70 -1.94
C HIS A 190 3.29 1.89 -3.18
N GLY A 191 2.81 2.32 -4.35
CA GLY A 191 3.16 1.72 -5.64
C GLY A 191 4.64 1.82 -6.02
N ARG A 192 5.29 2.95 -5.70
CA ARG A 192 6.73 3.13 -5.96
C ARG A 192 7.59 2.24 -5.07
N MET A 193 7.20 2.11 -3.79
CA MET A 193 7.88 1.24 -2.84
C MET A 193 7.85 -0.22 -3.33
N HIS A 194 6.68 -0.71 -3.73
CA HIS A 194 6.55 -2.07 -4.26
C HIS A 194 7.27 -2.29 -5.59
N TYR A 195 7.26 -1.30 -6.48
CA TYR A 195 8.07 -1.35 -7.70
C TYR A 195 9.56 -1.48 -7.36
N ALA A 196 10.07 -0.68 -6.42
CA ALA A 196 11.47 -0.73 -6.01
C ALA A 196 11.85 -2.08 -5.40
N TRP A 197 11.00 -2.69 -4.57
CA TRP A 197 11.26 -4.03 -4.03
C TRP A 197 11.34 -5.09 -5.12
N ALA A 198 10.43 -5.05 -6.09
CA ALA A 198 10.42 -5.97 -7.22
C ALA A 198 11.62 -5.78 -8.16
N GLU A 199 12.21 -4.58 -8.21
CA GLU A 199 13.42 -4.26 -8.96
C GLU A 199 14.70 -4.69 -8.23
N GLU A 200 14.77 -4.45 -6.91
CA GLU A 200 15.96 -4.70 -6.08
C GLU A 200 16.19 -6.18 -5.77
N ASP A 201 15.13 -6.97 -5.62
CA ASP A 201 15.22 -8.35 -5.15
C ASP A 201 14.63 -9.34 -6.17
N PRO A 202 15.23 -9.49 -7.37
CA PRO A 202 14.81 -10.52 -8.30
C PRO A 202 15.28 -11.88 -7.80
N VAL A 203 14.35 -12.75 -7.43
CA VAL A 203 14.63 -14.18 -7.28
C VAL A 203 15.12 -14.66 -8.64
N SER A 204 16.42 -14.97 -8.73
CA SER A 204 16.94 -15.65 -9.91
C SER A 204 16.12 -16.93 -10.10
N SER A 205 15.50 -17.11 -11.27
CA SER A 205 14.94 -18.40 -11.64
C SER A 205 16.07 -19.41 -11.53
N ALA A 206 16.01 -20.30 -10.53
CA ALA A 206 16.94 -21.41 -10.47
C ALA A 206 16.78 -22.23 -11.75
N ASP A 207 17.89 -22.41 -12.46
CA ASP A 207 18.03 -23.30 -13.62
C ASP A 207 17.64 -24.76 -13.27
#